data_AF-A0A6V8P7N9-F1
#
_entry.id   AF-A0A6V8P7N9-F1
#
_cell.length_a   1.000
_cell.length_b   1.000
_cell.length_c   1.000
_cell.angle_alpha   90.00
_cell.angle_beta   90.00
_cell.angle_gamma   90.00
#
_symmetry.space_group_name_H-M   'P 1'
#
loop_
_entity.id
_entity.type
_entity.pdbx_description
1 polymer ?
#
loop_
_entity_poly.entity_id
_entity_poly.type
_entity_poly.pdbx_seq_one_letter_code
_entity_poly.pdbx_strand_id
1 'polypeptide(L)'
;DNGSGMDLEGLKQYFSVGSPLKRLQGKSALFGRDLIGQFGIGKFATLSACERFRVSTRKGDFSATVAFDKDDWWRRGDRWELPLEVNPADGRREDGTTVTLDRLKKQFDPAEVKARLAESVPINAPDFEVLVNGEKIHPSRLSGHRIPFLEGTQFGLVHGETVILPNSAASTSNLGIECKVRQVTIRRELFGMESWGRDVTRIRGEVHADFLPITSDRSGFITDSEEYKAFSEAMSRVMREVKSVLGQLSNKRENRITSRAVREALERIQKSLLAHPDLSPFGPIPVSNGQPAIGEGGVVTSTKKGRIESIAEKQKPVRKSGQKRRGKPKANLLTP
;
A
#
# COMPACT_ATOMS: atom_id res chain seq x y z
N ASP A 1 -13.52 10.14 -18.31
CA ASP A 1 -12.28 10.89 -18.03
C ASP A 1 -12.29 12.21 -18.80
N ASN A 2 -11.42 13.13 -18.40
CA ASN A 2 -11.07 14.38 -19.09
C ASN A 2 -9.68 14.27 -19.75
N GLY A 3 -9.40 13.12 -20.39
CA GLY A 3 -8.18 12.93 -21.19
C GLY A 3 -8.26 13.65 -22.55
N SER A 4 -7.28 13.40 -23.42
CA SER A 4 -7.17 14.01 -24.76
C SER A 4 -8.26 13.61 -25.78
N GLY A 5 -9.32 12.94 -25.34
CA GLY A 5 -10.34 12.36 -26.21
C GLY A 5 -9.80 11.44 -27.32
N MET A 6 -10.62 11.28 -28.35
CA MET A 6 -10.30 10.60 -29.61
C MET A 6 -11.00 11.33 -30.77
N ASP A 7 -10.32 11.39 -31.91
CA ASP A 7 -10.90 11.78 -33.20
C ASP A 7 -11.43 10.54 -33.95
N LEU A 8 -11.86 10.71 -35.21
CA LEU A 8 -12.38 9.62 -36.04
C LEU A 8 -11.35 8.49 -36.26
N GLU A 9 -10.06 8.81 -36.38
CA GLU A 9 -9.01 7.78 -36.52
C GLU A 9 -8.75 7.09 -35.18
N GLY A 10 -8.68 7.86 -34.10
CA GLY A 10 -8.63 7.36 -32.73
C GLY A 10 -9.78 6.42 -32.39
N LEU A 11 -11.01 6.69 -32.89
CA LEU A 11 -12.16 5.79 -32.74
C LEU A 11 -12.04 4.51 -33.59
N LYS A 12 -11.67 4.62 -34.87
CA LYS A 12 -11.41 3.44 -35.72
C LYS A 12 -10.36 2.53 -35.04
N GLN A 13 -9.26 3.13 -34.60
CA GLN A 13 -8.16 2.46 -33.89
C GLN A 13 -8.58 1.94 -32.51
N TYR A 14 -9.47 2.64 -31.79
CA TYR A 14 -10.03 2.18 -30.51
C TYR A 14 -10.78 0.87 -30.72
N PHE A 15 -11.64 0.77 -31.73
CA PHE A 15 -12.42 -0.44 -31.99
C PHE A 15 -11.61 -1.57 -32.65
N SER A 16 -10.56 -1.26 -33.44
CA SER A 16 -9.63 -2.25 -33.99
C SER A 16 -9.09 -3.22 -32.92
N VAL A 17 -9.10 -4.52 -33.21
CA VAL A 17 -8.58 -5.56 -32.31
C VAL A 17 -7.07 -5.67 -32.48
N GLY A 18 -6.33 -6.00 -31.42
CA GLY A 18 -4.88 -6.29 -31.51
C GLY A 18 -3.95 -5.11 -31.78
N SER A 19 -4.45 -3.87 -31.93
CA SER A 19 -3.62 -2.69 -32.28
C SER A 19 -2.44 -2.49 -31.31
N PRO A 20 -1.18 -2.60 -31.77
CA PRO A 20 0.00 -2.48 -30.91
C PRO A 20 0.40 -1.02 -30.64
N LEU A 21 -0.35 -0.04 -31.16
CA LEU A 21 0.06 1.36 -31.23
C LEU A 21 0.31 1.99 -29.84
N LYS A 22 -0.41 1.54 -28.79
CA LYS A 22 -0.15 1.94 -27.40
C LYS A 22 1.10 1.29 -26.79
N ARG A 23 1.55 0.14 -27.30
CA ARG A 23 2.87 -0.46 -27.00
C ARG A 23 4.00 0.30 -27.70
N LEU A 24 3.76 0.80 -28.92
CA LEU A 24 4.72 1.55 -29.73
C LEU A 24 4.92 3.00 -29.26
N GLN A 25 3.83 3.73 -28.96
CA GLN A 25 3.91 5.11 -28.42
C GLN A 25 4.61 5.16 -27.06
N GLY A 26 4.48 4.11 -26.25
CA GLY A 26 5.12 4.00 -24.93
C GLY A 26 4.49 4.89 -23.85
N LYS A 27 4.26 6.17 -24.14
CA LYS A 27 3.86 7.22 -23.17
C LYS A 27 2.64 8.04 -23.62
N SER A 28 1.95 8.65 -22.65
CA SER A 28 0.79 9.52 -22.90
C SER A 28 1.19 10.93 -23.33
N ALA A 29 0.45 11.51 -24.28
CA ALA A 29 0.79 12.79 -24.90
C ALA A 29 0.73 14.01 -23.94
N LEU A 30 -0.20 13.99 -22.97
CA LEU A 30 -0.41 15.11 -22.04
C LEU A 30 0.53 15.09 -20.81
N PHE A 31 0.84 13.90 -20.28
CA PHE A 31 1.49 13.75 -18.97
C PHE A 31 2.71 12.82 -18.98
N GLY A 32 3.15 12.33 -20.15
CA GLY A 32 4.33 11.48 -20.30
C GLY A 32 4.28 10.14 -19.57
N ARG A 33 3.11 9.72 -19.06
CA ARG A 33 2.93 8.48 -18.27
C ARG A 33 2.94 7.25 -19.17
N ASP A 34 3.54 6.17 -18.71
CA ASP A 34 3.64 4.93 -19.49
C ASP A 34 2.27 4.31 -19.78
N LEU A 35 2.10 3.86 -21.03
CA LEU A 35 0.84 3.31 -21.52
C LEU A 35 0.68 1.86 -21.05
N ILE A 36 -0.35 1.67 -20.22
CA ILE A 36 -0.85 0.38 -19.71
C ILE A 36 -1.38 -0.50 -20.86
N GLY A 37 -1.82 0.09 -21.97
CA GLY A 37 -2.42 -0.61 -23.11
C GLY A 37 -1.39 -1.36 -23.97
N GLN A 38 -1.42 -2.70 -23.96
CA GLN A 38 -0.54 -3.53 -24.78
C GLN A 38 -1.27 -4.29 -25.91
N PHE A 39 -2.38 -4.97 -25.60
CA PHE A 39 -3.02 -5.95 -26.52
C PHE A 39 -4.25 -5.46 -27.29
N GLY A 40 -4.74 -4.23 -27.05
CA GLY A 40 -5.94 -3.68 -27.70
C GLY A 40 -7.30 -4.34 -27.36
N ILE A 41 -7.33 -5.54 -26.75
CA ILE A 41 -8.56 -6.31 -26.48
C ILE A 41 -9.36 -5.86 -25.25
N GLY A 42 -8.72 -5.20 -24.27
CA GLY A 42 -9.30 -4.95 -22.94
C GLY A 42 -10.63 -4.17 -22.92
N LYS A 43 -10.94 -3.42 -23.99
CA LYS A 43 -12.25 -2.78 -24.19
C LYS A 43 -13.42 -3.77 -24.17
N PHE A 44 -13.23 -4.98 -24.70
CA PHE A 44 -14.28 -6.00 -24.78
C PHE A 44 -14.44 -6.80 -23.48
N ALA A 45 -13.53 -6.66 -22.50
CA ALA A 45 -13.72 -7.25 -21.18
C ALA A 45 -14.98 -6.72 -20.47
N THR A 46 -15.44 -5.52 -20.86
CA THR A 46 -16.74 -4.95 -20.46
C THR A 46 -17.93 -5.86 -20.77
N LEU A 47 -17.89 -6.65 -21.85
CA LEU A 47 -18.96 -7.58 -22.27
C LEU A 47 -19.11 -8.80 -21.33
N SER A 48 -18.16 -8.99 -20.41
CA SER A 48 -18.29 -9.92 -19.26
C SER A 48 -19.17 -9.35 -18.13
N ALA A 49 -19.46 -8.05 -18.16
CA ALA A 49 -20.23 -7.31 -17.16
C ALA A 49 -21.52 -6.70 -17.72
N CYS A 50 -21.58 -6.40 -19.02
CA CYS A 50 -22.74 -5.81 -19.70
C CYS A 50 -23.11 -6.53 -21.00
N GLU A 51 -24.23 -6.16 -21.62
CA GLU A 51 -24.63 -6.62 -22.97
C GLU A 51 -24.36 -5.56 -24.04
N ARG A 52 -24.43 -4.29 -23.65
CA ARG A 52 -24.16 -3.14 -24.51
C ARG A 52 -23.17 -2.20 -23.83
N PHE A 53 -22.28 -1.58 -24.57
CA PHE A 53 -21.50 -0.44 -24.09
C PHE A 53 -21.48 0.68 -25.11
N ARG A 54 -21.32 1.91 -24.63
CA ARG A 54 -21.35 3.12 -25.44
C ARG A 54 -20.10 3.94 -25.13
N VAL A 55 -19.38 4.37 -26.17
CA VAL A 55 -18.20 5.22 -26.05
C VAL A 55 -18.54 6.56 -26.68
N SER A 56 -18.71 7.59 -25.86
CA SER A 56 -18.86 8.98 -26.29
C SER A 56 -17.56 9.72 -26.02
N THR A 57 -17.02 10.40 -27.02
CA THR A 57 -15.70 11.04 -26.95
C THR A 57 -15.70 12.39 -27.65
N ARG A 58 -14.92 13.34 -27.11
CA ARG A 58 -14.70 14.67 -27.68
C ARG A 58 -13.21 14.96 -27.77
N LYS A 59 -12.76 15.46 -28.92
CA LYS A 59 -11.42 16.00 -29.16
C LYS A 59 -11.50 17.27 -30.01
N GLY A 60 -11.28 18.44 -29.41
CA GLY A 60 -11.48 19.74 -30.06
C GLY A 60 -12.93 19.93 -30.48
N ASP A 61 -13.17 20.15 -31.76
CA ASP A 61 -14.51 20.30 -32.35
C ASP A 61 -15.17 18.97 -32.74
N PHE A 62 -14.40 17.87 -32.77
CA PHE A 62 -14.95 16.54 -33.07
C PHE A 62 -15.61 15.94 -31.83
N SER A 63 -16.89 15.60 -31.93
CA SER A 63 -17.61 14.79 -30.94
C SER A 63 -18.30 13.62 -31.63
N ALA A 64 -18.19 12.42 -31.05
CA ALA A 64 -18.85 11.24 -31.57
C ALA A 64 -19.17 10.20 -30.50
N THR A 65 -20.23 9.44 -30.76
CA THR A 65 -20.74 8.35 -29.94
C THR A 65 -20.75 7.06 -30.77
N VAL A 66 -20.20 5.98 -30.22
CA VAL A 66 -20.26 4.64 -30.82
C VAL A 66 -20.91 3.68 -29.83
N ALA A 67 -21.89 2.91 -30.29
CA ALA A 67 -22.53 1.87 -29.48
C ALA A 67 -22.12 0.46 -29.94
N PHE A 68 -21.56 -0.33 -29.03
CA PHE A 68 -21.40 -1.77 -29.22
C PHE A 68 -22.55 -2.48 -28.51
N ASP A 69 -23.33 -3.28 -29.23
CA ASP A 69 -24.37 -4.14 -28.66
C ASP A 69 -24.09 -5.60 -29.03
N LYS A 70 -23.94 -6.46 -28.02
CA LYS A 70 -23.57 -7.87 -28.24
C LYS A 70 -24.62 -8.61 -29.07
N ASP A 71 -25.90 -8.34 -28.86
CA ASP A 71 -26.96 -9.16 -29.43
C ASP A 71 -27.33 -8.69 -30.84
N ASP A 72 -27.03 -7.44 -31.17
CA ASP A 72 -27.02 -6.94 -32.55
C ASP A 72 -25.84 -7.55 -33.33
N TRP A 73 -24.63 -7.56 -32.76
CA TRP A 73 -23.45 -8.18 -33.37
C TRP A 73 -23.67 -9.68 -33.65
N TRP A 74 -24.14 -10.45 -32.65
CA TRP A 74 -24.44 -11.88 -32.81
C TRP A 74 -25.55 -12.18 -33.83
N ARG A 75 -26.48 -11.25 -34.08
CA ARG A 75 -27.56 -11.42 -35.07
C ARG A 75 -27.16 -11.03 -36.51
N ARG A 76 -26.10 -10.24 -36.69
CA ARG A 76 -25.65 -9.77 -38.02
C ARG A 76 -24.50 -10.60 -38.62
N GLY A 77 -23.86 -11.46 -37.83
CA GLY A 77 -22.86 -12.42 -38.32
C GLY A 77 -21.61 -11.74 -38.89
N ASP A 78 -21.11 -12.24 -40.01
CA ASP A 78 -19.79 -11.89 -40.58
C ASP A 78 -19.66 -10.43 -41.07
N ARG A 79 -20.77 -9.69 -41.18
CA ARG A 79 -20.75 -8.27 -41.57
C ARG A 79 -21.46 -7.42 -40.53
N TRP A 80 -20.66 -6.79 -39.67
CA TRP A 80 -21.15 -5.87 -38.66
C TRP A 80 -20.53 -4.49 -38.81
N GLU A 81 -21.38 -3.49 -39.00
CA GLU A 81 -21.02 -2.08 -39.04
C GLU A 81 -21.31 -1.46 -37.68
N LEU A 82 -20.27 -0.91 -37.04
CA LEU A 82 -20.40 -0.20 -35.76
C LEU A 82 -21.18 1.11 -35.96
N PRO A 83 -22.34 1.31 -35.32
CA PRO A 83 -23.09 2.56 -35.44
C PRO A 83 -22.29 3.71 -34.81
N LEU A 84 -21.94 4.68 -35.67
CA LEU A 84 -21.19 5.90 -35.34
C LEU A 84 -22.12 7.11 -35.48
N GLU A 85 -22.46 7.73 -34.36
CA GLU A 85 -23.24 8.96 -34.26
C GLU A 85 -22.27 10.14 -34.05
N VAL A 86 -21.97 10.91 -35.10
CA VAL A 86 -21.20 12.16 -34.97
C VAL A 86 -22.13 13.25 -34.43
N ASN A 87 -21.77 13.87 -33.31
CA ASN A 87 -22.63 14.82 -32.60
C ASN A 87 -22.19 16.26 -32.90
N PRO A 88 -23.12 17.22 -33.05
CA PRO A 88 -22.77 18.63 -33.05
C PRO A 88 -22.18 18.98 -31.67
N ALA A 89 -21.06 19.71 -31.66
CA ALA A 89 -20.18 19.90 -30.51
C ALA A 89 -20.93 20.14 -29.17
N ASP A 90 -21.01 19.07 -28.37
CA ASP A 90 -21.74 19.00 -27.10
C ASP A 90 -21.37 20.17 -26.16
N GLY A 91 -22.29 20.59 -25.29
CA GLY A 91 -22.05 21.68 -24.32
C GLY A 91 -20.92 21.45 -23.30
N ARG A 92 -20.21 20.31 -23.36
CA ARG A 92 -18.94 20.07 -22.66
C ARG A 92 -17.84 20.95 -23.25
N ARG A 93 -17.20 21.76 -22.41
CA ARG A 93 -16.07 22.64 -22.78
C ARG A 93 -14.70 21.93 -22.87
N GLU A 94 -14.62 20.68 -22.42
CA GLU A 94 -13.36 19.95 -22.26
C GLU A 94 -13.38 18.64 -23.05
N ASP A 95 -12.20 18.25 -23.54
CA ASP A 95 -11.96 16.97 -24.19
C ASP A 95 -12.07 15.81 -23.19
N GLY A 96 -12.32 14.60 -23.71
CA GLY A 96 -12.37 13.42 -22.88
C GLY A 96 -13.13 12.25 -23.48
N THR A 97 -13.33 11.22 -22.67
CA THR A 97 -14.11 10.04 -23.02
C THR A 97 -15.08 9.67 -21.91
N THR A 98 -16.24 9.16 -22.28
CA THR A 98 -17.27 8.63 -21.38
C THR A 98 -17.67 7.26 -21.90
N VAL A 99 -17.52 6.24 -21.06
CA VAL A 99 -17.91 4.87 -21.37
C VAL A 99 -19.11 4.51 -20.49
N THR A 100 -20.27 4.32 -21.11
CA THR A 100 -21.50 3.89 -20.45
C THR A 100 -21.69 2.39 -20.66
N LEU A 101 -21.97 1.64 -19.59
CA LEU A 101 -22.26 0.21 -19.66
C LEU A 101 -23.77 0.00 -19.49
N ASP A 102 -24.44 -0.34 -20.59
CA ASP A 102 -25.89 -0.54 -20.67
C ASP A 102 -26.20 -2.05 -20.50
N ARG A 103 -27.32 -2.38 -19.84
CA ARG A 103 -27.75 -3.77 -19.54
C ARG A 103 -26.67 -4.58 -18.80
N LEU A 104 -26.50 -4.28 -17.51
CA LEU A 104 -25.54 -4.96 -16.63
C LEU A 104 -25.99 -6.38 -16.25
N LYS A 105 -25.07 -7.34 -16.32
CA LYS A 105 -25.25 -8.76 -15.95
C LYS A 105 -24.89 -9.06 -14.48
N LYS A 106 -24.37 -8.05 -13.78
CA LYS A 106 -23.80 -8.14 -12.43
C LYS A 106 -24.21 -6.88 -11.67
N GLN A 107 -24.51 -7.04 -10.39
CA GLN A 107 -24.53 -5.90 -9.48
C GLN A 107 -23.09 -5.61 -9.02
N PHE A 108 -22.83 -4.35 -8.66
CA PHE A 108 -21.53 -3.89 -8.20
C PHE A 108 -21.70 -3.20 -6.86
N ASP A 109 -21.07 -3.72 -5.80
CA ASP A 109 -20.98 -3.01 -4.52
C ASP A 109 -20.01 -1.82 -4.66
N PRO A 110 -20.43 -0.57 -4.39
CA PRO A 110 -19.53 0.58 -4.38
C PRO A 110 -18.35 0.43 -3.43
N ALA A 111 -18.45 -0.34 -2.34
CA ALA A 111 -17.33 -0.56 -1.42
C ALA A 111 -16.29 -1.53 -2.01
N GLU A 112 -16.71 -2.67 -2.56
CA GLU A 112 -15.83 -3.57 -3.33
C GLU A 112 -15.17 -2.84 -4.51
N VAL A 113 -15.93 -2.04 -5.28
CA VAL A 113 -15.40 -1.27 -6.41
C VAL A 113 -14.36 -0.23 -5.95
N LYS A 114 -14.63 0.52 -4.87
CA LYS A 114 -13.65 1.47 -4.29
C LYS A 114 -12.37 0.74 -3.85
N ALA A 115 -12.50 -0.38 -3.16
CA ALA A 115 -11.36 -1.18 -2.72
C ALA A 115 -10.54 -1.71 -3.90
N ARG A 116 -11.18 -2.33 -4.90
CA ARG A 116 -10.48 -2.92 -6.04
C ARG A 116 -9.85 -1.88 -6.96
N LEU A 117 -10.46 -0.70 -7.12
CA LEU A 117 -9.84 0.42 -7.82
C LEU A 117 -8.61 0.94 -7.05
N ALA A 118 -8.68 1.10 -5.72
CA ALA A 118 -7.56 1.57 -4.90
C ALA A 118 -6.30 0.68 -5.00
N GLU A 119 -6.47 -0.61 -5.31
CA GLU A 119 -5.38 -1.58 -5.54
C GLU A 119 -4.85 -1.59 -6.97
N SER A 120 -5.69 -1.31 -7.97
CA SER A 120 -5.42 -1.71 -9.37
C SER A 120 -5.08 -0.56 -10.32
N VAL A 121 -5.46 0.68 -9.98
CA VAL A 121 -5.19 1.88 -10.80
C VAL A 121 -4.15 2.79 -10.15
N PRO A 122 -3.40 3.60 -10.91
CA PRO A 122 -2.26 4.36 -10.38
C PRO A 122 -2.67 5.63 -9.60
N ILE A 123 -3.47 5.51 -8.55
CA ILE A 123 -3.94 6.62 -7.68
C ILE A 123 -2.83 7.37 -6.91
N ASN A 124 -1.60 6.88 -6.96
CA ASN A 124 -0.42 7.57 -6.44
C ASN A 124 0.28 8.45 -7.51
N ALA A 125 -0.11 8.38 -8.78
CA ALA A 125 0.51 9.15 -9.85
C ALA A 125 0.07 10.64 -9.78
N PRO A 126 0.98 11.59 -10.07
CA PRO A 126 0.62 13.00 -10.16
C PRO A 126 -0.42 13.23 -11.27
N ASP A 127 -1.36 14.13 -11.01
CA ASP A 127 -2.45 14.55 -11.92
C ASP A 127 -3.34 13.39 -12.41
N PHE A 128 -3.53 12.37 -11.56
CA PHE A 128 -4.46 11.26 -11.80
C PHE A 128 -5.35 11.01 -10.58
N GLU A 129 -6.66 11.27 -10.74
CA GLU A 129 -7.65 11.09 -9.67
C GLU A 129 -8.77 10.16 -10.11
N VAL A 130 -9.30 9.38 -9.17
CA VAL A 130 -10.41 8.45 -9.40
C VAL A 130 -11.50 8.70 -8.37
N LEU A 131 -12.73 8.86 -8.87
CA LEU A 131 -13.91 9.11 -8.06
C LEU A 131 -14.94 8.01 -8.30
N VAL A 132 -15.58 7.53 -7.23
CA VAL A 132 -16.70 6.57 -7.29
C VAL A 132 -17.89 7.22 -6.61
N ASN A 133 -18.99 7.38 -7.34
CA ASN A 133 -20.20 8.08 -6.89
C ASN A 133 -19.94 9.50 -6.36
N GLY A 134 -18.93 10.18 -6.90
CA GLY A 134 -18.49 11.52 -6.48
C GLY A 134 -17.48 11.54 -5.33
N GLU A 135 -17.26 10.44 -4.63
CA GLU A 135 -16.22 10.33 -3.59
C GLU A 135 -14.86 10.00 -4.19
N LYS A 136 -13.83 10.75 -3.80
CA LYS A 136 -12.43 10.52 -4.20
C LYS A 136 -11.86 9.27 -3.50
N ILE A 137 -11.25 8.39 -4.28
CA ILE A 137 -10.48 7.25 -3.73
C ILE A 137 -9.15 7.76 -3.19
N HIS A 138 -8.80 7.30 -1.99
CA HIS A 138 -7.52 7.60 -1.34
C HIS A 138 -6.62 6.35 -1.24
N PRO A 139 -5.28 6.49 -1.36
CA PRO A 139 -4.37 5.37 -1.24
C PRO A 139 -4.38 4.70 0.13
N SER A 140 -4.42 3.37 0.14
CA SER A 140 -4.42 2.50 1.31
C SER A 140 -3.11 2.57 2.10
N ARG A 141 -2.92 3.61 2.92
CA ARG A 141 -1.70 3.81 3.73
C ARG A 141 -1.61 2.78 4.87
N LEU A 142 -0.99 1.64 4.58
CA LEU A 142 -0.69 0.61 5.57
C LEU A 142 0.31 1.13 6.62
N SER A 143 -0.03 0.89 7.89
CA SER A 143 0.78 1.21 9.07
C SER A 143 1.47 -0.06 9.59
N GLY A 144 2.79 -0.06 9.63
CA GLY A 144 3.61 -1.22 9.97
C GLY A 144 5.10 -0.95 9.76
N HIS A 145 5.93 -1.97 9.98
CA HIS A 145 7.36 -1.89 9.68
C HIS A 145 7.58 -2.00 8.17
N ARG A 146 8.09 -0.94 7.56
CA ARG A 146 8.37 -0.86 6.12
C ARG A 146 9.76 -1.43 5.81
N ILE A 147 9.85 -2.16 4.70
CA ILE A 147 11.06 -2.78 4.16
C ILE A 147 11.09 -2.45 2.66
N PRO A 148 11.66 -1.30 2.26
CA PRO A 148 11.88 -0.99 0.85
C PRO A 148 13.00 -1.86 0.29
N PHE A 149 12.87 -2.28 -0.98
CA PHE A 149 13.85 -3.13 -1.65
C PHE A 149 14.07 -2.70 -3.10
N LEU A 150 15.27 -3.00 -3.62
CA LEU A 150 15.78 -2.55 -4.91
C LEU A 150 16.76 -3.59 -5.46
N GLU A 151 16.27 -4.54 -6.25
CA GLU A 151 17.04 -5.66 -6.80
C GLU A 151 17.23 -5.46 -8.32
N GLY A 152 18.48 -5.61 -8.78
CA GLY A 152 18.83 -5.57 -10.20
C GLY A 152 18.77 -6.96 -10.82
N THR A 153 18.04 -7.12 -11.92
CA THR A 153 18.02 -8.35 -12.74
C THR A 153 18.56 -8.08 -14.14
N GLN A 154 18.87 -9.13 -14.89
CA GLN A 154 19.36 -9.02 -16.28
C GLN A 154 18.36 -8.36 -17.23
N PHE A 155 17.06 -8.38 -16.89
CA PHE A 155 15.96 -7.87 -17.72
C PHE A 155 15.45 -6.49 -17.26
N GLY A 156 15.89 -6.02 -16.08
CA GLY A 156 15.47 -4.75 -15.52
C GLY A 156 15.43 -4.72 -13.99
N LEU A 157 14.88 -3.64 -13.46
CA LEU A 157 14.81 -3.35 -12.04
C LEU A 157 13.57 -3.99 -11.41
N VAL A 158 13.74 -4.63 -10.26
CA VAL A 158 12.65 -5.10 -9.37
C VAL A 158 12.70 -4.26 -8.11
N HIS A 159 11.67 -3.44 -7.87
CA HIS A 159 11.66 -2.50 -6.74
C HIS A 159 10.31 -2.46 -6.04
N GLY A 160 10.28 -2.12 -4.76
CA GLY A 160 9.02 -2.10 -4.02
C GLY A 160 9.16 -1.85 -2.52
N GLU A 161 8.07 -2.09 -1.81
CA GLU A 161 8.02 -2.02 -0.35
C GLU A 161 7.20 -3.18 0.21
N THR A 162 7.76 -3.90 1.19
CA THR A 162 7.02 -4.83 2.03
C THR A 162 6.70 -4.17 3.38
N VAL A 163 5.46 -4.30 3.85
CA VAL A 163 4.97 -3.74 5.11
C VAL A 163 4.54 -4.88 6.05
N ILE A 164 5.22 -5.01 7.19
CA ILE A 164 4.85 -5.93 8.26
C ILE A 164 3.90 -5.20 9.22
N LEU A 165 2.61 -5.56 9.15
CA LEU A 165 1.55 -5.01 9.98
C LEU A 165 1.69 -5.44 11.47
N PRO A 166 1.19 -4.62 12.42
CA PRO A 166 1.02 -5.05 13.80
C PRO A 166 -0.05 -6.15 13.89
N ASN A 167 0.05 -7.06 14.87
CA ASN A 167 -0.90 -8.18 15.00
C ASN A 167 -2.37 -7.74 15.15
N SER A 168 -2.64 -6.51 15.61
CA SER A 168 -3.99 -5.92 15.70
C SER A 168 -4.59 -5.51 14.36
N ALA A 169 -3.77 -5.47 13.30
CA ALA A 169 -4.19 -5.25 11.91
C ALA A 169 -3.85 -6.46 11.02
N ALA A 170 -3.57 -7.62 11.62
CA ALA A 170 -3.40 -8.87 10.89
C ALA A 170 -4.73 -9.28 10.26
N SER A 171 -4.72 -9.64 8.97
CA SER A 171 -5.92 -10.07 8.25
C SER A 171 -5.61 -11.21 7.28
N THR A 172 -6.59 -12.06 7.02
CA THR A 172 -6.58 -13.02 5.91
C THR A 172 -7.01 -12.40 4.59
N SER A 173 -7.77 -11.29 4.61
CA SER A 173 -8.15 -10.55 3.40
C SER A 173 -6.93 -9.90 2.75
N ASN A 174 -6.87 -9.89 1.42
CA ASN A 174 -5.81 -9.25 0.63
C ASN A 174 -4.38 -9.74 0.96
N LEU A 175 -4.22 -11.02 1.28
CA LEU A 175 -2.92 -11.63 1.61
C LEU A 175 -1.91 -11.54 0.46
N GLY A 176 -0.63 -11.34 0.80
CA GLY A 176 0.49 -11.37 -0.16
C GLY A 176 1.02 -10.02 -0.60
N ILE A 177 1.85 -10.06 -1.64
CA ILE A 177 2.49 -8.89 -2.27
C ILE A 177 1.84 -8.65 -3.64
N GLU A 178 1.47 -7.40 -3.91
CA GLU A 178 0.88 -6.95 -5.18
C GLU A 178 1.96 -6.83 -6.25
N CYS A 179 1.86 -7.64 -7.30
CA CYS A 179 2.78 -7.61 -8.43
C CYS A 179 2.27 -6.62 -9.48
N LYS A 180 2.96 -5.48 -9.61
CA LYS A 180 2.61 -4.34 -10.47
C LYS A 180 3.51 -4.29 -11.70
N VAL A 181 2.88 -4.10 -12.86
CA VAL A 181 3.54 -3.86 -14.16
C VAL A 181 2.96 -2.57 -14.72
N ARG A 182 3.82 -1.59 -14.99
CA ARG A 182 3.48 -0.22 -15.42
C ARG A 182 2.42 0.42 -14.53
N GLN A 183 2.67 0.35 -13.22
CA GLN A 183 1.80 0.87 -12.15
C GLN A 183 0.40 0.21 -12.06
N VAL A 184 0.18 -0.96 -12.66
CA VAL A 184 -1.09 -1.72 -12.58
C VAL A 184 -0.87 -3.10 -11.96
N THR A 185 -1.67 -3.42 -10.94
CA THR A 185 -1.63 -4.71 -10.24
C THR A 185 -2.19 -5.82 -11.13
N ILE A 186 -1.32 -6.80 -11.44
CA ILE A 186 -1.66 -8.00 -12.21
C ILE A 186 -2.26 -9.05 -11.27
N ARG A 187 -1.48 -9.52 -10.30
CA ARG A 187 -1.90 -10.48 -9.27
C ARG A 187 -1.31 -10.18 -7.90
N ARG A 188 -1.85 -10.80 -6.85
CA ARG A 188 -1.17 -10.94 -5.55
C ARG A 188 -0.50 -12.31 -5.48
N GLU A 189 0.65 -12.37 -4.82
CA GLU A 189 1.46 -13.59 -4.74
C GLU A 189 2.13 -13.71 -3.37
N LEU A 190 2.35 -14.96 -2.93
CA LEU A 190 2.80 -15.29 -1.58
C LEU A 190 4.29 -15.63 -1.50
N PHE A 191 4.96 -15.94 -2.61
CA PHE A 191 6.41 -16.15 -2.69
C PHE A 191 6.98 -17.10 -1.58
N GLY A 192 6.28 -18.19 -1.27
CA GLY A 192 6.68 -19.18 -0.27
C GLY A 192 6.28 -18.87 1.19
N MET A 193 5.55 -17.76 1.43
CA MET A 193 5.03 -17.40 2.75
C MET A 193 3.94 -18.33 3.30
N GLU A 194 3.36 -19.21 2.47
CA GLU A 194 2.43 -20.27 2.87
C GLU A 194 3.00 -21.10 4.03
N SER A 195 4.31 -21.34 4.00
CA SER A 195 5.05 -22.09 5.02
C SER A 195 5.32 -21.31 6.33
N TRP A 196 4.91 -20.04 6.44
CA TRP A 196 5.26 -19.17 7.58
C TRP A 196 4.15 -19.10 8.65
N GLY A 197 3.09 -19.89 8.50
CA GLY A 197 2.02 -20.01 9.50
C GLY A 197 1.27 -18.69 9.72
N ARG A 198 0.86 -18.42 10.97
CA ARG A 198 -0.05 -17.30 11.29
C ARG A 198 0.52 -15.91 10.95
N ASP A 199 1.83 -15.71 10.96
CA ASP A 199 2.43 -14.39 10.74
C ASP A 199 2.32 -13.90 9.28
N VAL A 200 2.03 -14.76 8.30
CA VAL A 200 1.76 -14.33 6.90
C VAL A 200 0.61 -13.32 6.82
N THR A 201 -0.39 -13.44 7.70
CA THR A 201 -1.54 -12.53 7.79
C THR A 201 -1.15 -11.07 8.06
N ARG A 202 0.08 -10.82 8.51
CA ARG A 202 0.64 -9.49 8.77
C ARG A 202 1.44 -8.92 7.60
N ILE A 203 1.83 -9.72 6.61
CA ILE A 203 2.66 -9.26 5.51
C ILE A 203 1.78 -8.74 4.37
N ARG A 204 2.06 -7.51 3.94
CA ARG A 204 1.56 -6.92 2.70
C ARG A 204 2.73 -6.28 1.97
N GLY A 205 2.56 -5.96 0.70
CA GLY A 205 3.55 -5.16 -0.03
C GLY A 205 3.15 -4.91 -1.46
N GLU A 206 3.95 -4.11 -2.14
CA GLU A 206 3.89 -3.90 -3.59
C GLU A 206 5.28 -4.10 -4.19
N VAL A 207 5.32 -4.76 -5.36
CA VAL A 207 6.53 -4.93 -6.18
C VAL A 207 6.26 -4.47 -7.61
N HIS A 208 7.19 -3.72 -8.17
CA HIS A 208 7.15 -3.20 -9.53
C HIS A 208 8.25 -3.91 -10.34
N ALA A 209 7.87 -4.48 -11.49
CA ALA A 209 8.76 -5.19 -12.39
C ALA A 209 8.27 -5.06 -13.84
N ASP A 210 8.55 -3.90 -14.46
CA ASP A 210 7.95 -3.48 -15.74
C ASP A 210 8.36 -4.30 -16.97
N PHE A 211 9.35 -5.19 -16.80
CA PHE A 211 9.84 -6.13 -17.82
C PHE A 211 9.06 -7.46 -17.85
N LEU A 212 8.18 -7.74 -16.86
CA LEU A 212 7.50 -9.03 -16.78
C LEU A 212 6.51 -9.28 -17.95
N PRO A 213 6.58 -10.44 -18.63
CA PRO A 213 5.63 -10.81 -19.66
C PRO A 213 4.27 -11.19 -19.02
N ILE A 214 3.26 -10.37 -19.26
CA ILE A 214 1.89 -10.54 -18.75
C ILE A 214 0.99 -11.27 -19.76
N THR A 215 -0.03 -11.96 -19.26
CA THR A 215 -1.10 -12.56 -20.09
C THR A 215 -1.98 -11.49 -20.74
N SER A 216 -2.64 -11.83 -21.86
CA SER A 216 -3.45 -10.90 -22.67
C SER A 216 -4.63 -10.26 -21.91
N ASP A 217 -5.19 -10.99 -20.95
CA ASP A 217 -6.25 -10.56 -20.03
C ASP A 217 -5.73 -9.79 -18.80
N ARG A 218 -4.41 -9.83 -18.55
CA ARG A 218 -3.70 -9.33 -17.38
C ARG A 218 -4.06 -9.99 -16.04
N SER A 219 -4.46 -11.26 -16.04
CA SER A 219 -4.64 -12.03 -14.79
C SER A 219 -3.34 -12.64 -14.24
N GLY A 220 -2.31 -12.81 -15.07
CA GLY A 220 -1.06 -13.47 -14.66
C GLY A 220 0.16 -13.15 -15.52
N PHE A 221 1.20 -13.95 -15.33
CA PHE A 221 2.51 -13.86 -15.98
C PHE A 221 2.81 -15.13 -16.78
N ILE A 222 3.63 -15.01 -17.82
CA ILE A 222 4.14 -16.16 -18.58
C ILE A 222 5.29 -16.78 -17.79
N THR A 223 4.99 -17.84 -17.02
CA THR A 223 5.90 -18.46 -16.03
C THR A 223 7.16 -19.06 -16.62
N ASP A 224 7.10 -19.47 -17.88
CA ASP A 224 8.16 -20.27 -18.51
C ASP A 224 9.30 -19.40 -19.05
N SER A 225 9.09 -18.08 -19.06
CA SER A 225 10.03 -17.04 -19.45
C SER A 225 11.26 -16.95 -18.53
N GLU A 226 12.37 -16.39 -19.03
CA GLU A 226 13.58 -16.17 -18.22
C GLU A 226 13.41 -14.95 -17.32
N GLU A 227 12.65 -13.95 -17.80
CA GLU A 227 12.18 -12.78 -17.08
C GLU A 227 11.47 -13.15 -15.78
N TYR A 228 10.53 -14.10 -15.83
CA TYR A 228 9.78 -14.55 -14.65
C TYR A 228 10.67 -15.33 -13.67
N LYS A 229 11.62 -16.13 -14.16
CA LYS A 229 12.57 -16.88 -13.32
C LYS A 229 13.50 -15.90 -12.56
N ALA A 230 14.07 -14.93 -13.26
CA ALA A 230 14.91 -13.89 -12.65
C ALA A 230 14.15 -13.04 -11.61
N PHE A 231 12.88 -12.70 -11.88
CA PHE A 231 12.00 -12.03 -10.92
C PHE A 231 11.72 -12.90 -9.69
N SER A 232 11.41 -14.19 -9.88
CA SER A 232 11.16 -15.14 -8.79
C SER A 232 12.40 -15.33 -7.90
N GLU A 233 13.60 -15.38 -8.47
CA GLU A 233 14.86 -15.40 -7.73
C GLU A 233 15.11 -14.12 -6.93
N ALA A 234 14.85 -12.95 -7.52
CA ALA A 234 14.99 -11.66 -6.84
C ALA A 234 14.02 -11.57 -5.65
N MET A 235 12.74 -11.89 -5.86
CA MET A 235 11.77 -11.97 -4.76
C MET A 235 12.16 -13.00 -3.70
N SER A 236 12.74 -14.15 -4.10
CA SER A 236 13.25 -15.16 -3.16
C SER A 236 14.47 -14.69 -2.34
N ARG A 237 15.12 -13.57 -2.69
CA ARG A 237 16.11 -12.87 -1.83
C ARG A 237 15.38 -11.96 -0.86
N VAL A 238 14.54 -11.06 -1.36
CA VAL A 238 13.73 -10.12 -0.56
C VAL A 238 12.93 -10.84 0.52
N MET A 239 12.24 -11.95 0.20
CA MET A 239 11.44 -12.69 1.17
C MET A 239 12.28 -13.32 2.30
N ARG A 240 13.56 -13.66 2.07
CA ARG A 240 14.44 -14.14 3.15
C ARG A 240 14.79 -13.01 4.13
N GLU A 241 14.98 -11.79 3.64
CA GLU A 241 15.16 -10.61 4.50
C GLU A 241 13.88 -10.29 5.29
N VAL A 242 12.73 -10.24 4.61
CA VAL A 242 11.41 -10.03 5.25
C VAL A 242 11.17 -11.07 6.36
N LYS A 243 11.50 -12.34 6.13
CA LYS A 243 11.39 -13.41 7.14
C LYS A 243 12.31 -13.17 8.35
N SER A 244 13.53 -12.70 8.12
CA SER A 244 14.48 -12.34 9.18
C SER A 244 13.97 -11.19 10.04
N VAL A 245 13.51 -10.10 9.41
CA VAL A 245 12.94 -8.93 10.13
C VAL A 245 11.67 -9.31 10.89
N LEU A 246 10.78 -10.12 10.29
CA LEU A 246 9.59 -10.65 10.95
C LEU A 246 9.96 -11.45 12.22
N GLY A 247 10.92 -12.36 12.13
CA GLY A 247 11.41 -13.14 13.27
C GLY A 247 11.97 -12.26 14.38
N GLN A 248 12.77 -11.26 14.04
CA GLN A 248 13.26 -10.29 15.04
C GLN A 248 12.13 -9.52 15.74
N LEU A 249 11.08 -9.13 15.01
CA LEU A 249 9.94 -8.40 15.57
C LEU A 249 9.08 -9.29 16.49
N SER A 250 8.86 -10.56 16.12
CA SER A 250 8.15 -11.53 16.95
C SER A 250 8.96 -11.87 18.21
N ASN A 251 10.25 -12.19 18.10
CA ASN A 251 11.12 -12.51 19.25
C ASN A 251 11.27 -11.34 20.24
N LYS A 252 11.40 -10.09 19.75
CA LYS A 252 11.41 -8.88 20.61
C LYS A 252 10.11 -8.73 21.42
N ARG A 253 8.97 -9.18 20.88
CA ARG A 253 7.67 -9.16 21.59
C ARG A 253 7.57 -10.31 22.59
N GLU A 254 7.95 -11.52 22.20
CA GLU A 254 7.93 -12.71 23.06
C GLU A 254 8.80 -12.50 24.30
N ASN A 255 10.04 -12.06 24.13
CA ASN A 255 10.92 -11.70 25.24
C ASN A 255 10.27 -10.67 26.18
N ARG A 256 9.56 -9.65 25.65
CA ARG A 256 8.85 -8.66 26.47
C ARG A 256 7.65 -9.25 27.23
N ILE A 257 6.96 -10.25 26.67
CA ILE A 257 5.87 -10.96 27.35
C ILE A 257 6.43 -11.86 28.45
N THR A 258 7.47 -12.64 28.15
CA THR A 258 8.16 -13.51 29.12
C THR A 258 8.77 -12.72 30.26
N SER A 259 9.49 -11.62 30.00
CA SER A 259 10.01 -10.74 31.04
C SER A 259 8.90 -10.12 31.90
N ARG A 260 7.73 -9.83 31.32
CA ARG A 260 6.57 -9.34 32.08
C ARG A 260 5.98 -10.44 32.97
N ALA A 261 5.79 -11.66 32.44
CA ALA A 261 5.24 -12.79 33.19
C ALA A 261 6.16 -13.21 34.35
N VAL A 262 7.48 -13.30 34.10
CA VAL A 262 8.50 -13.55 35.14
C VAL A 262 8.46 -12.48 36.21
N ARG A 263 8.36 -11.19 35.82
CA ARG A 263 8.25 -10.08 36.77
C ARG A 263 6.96 -10.16 37.60
N GLU A 264 5.80 -10.39 36.98
CA GLU A 264 4.53 -10.53 37.71
C GLU A 264 4.50 -11.77 38.62
N ALA A 265 5.22 -12.83 38.28
CA ALA A 265 5.43 -13.99 39.15
C ALA A 265 6.34 -13.65 40.35
N LEU A 266 7.47 -12.97 40.13
CA LEU A 266 8.36 -12.51 41.21
C LEU A 266 7.66 -11.52 42.16
N GLU A 267 6.88 -10.57 41.62
CA GLU A 267 6.09 -9.64 42.44
C GLU A 267 4.96 -10.34 43.23
N ARG A 268 4.49 -11.52 42.81
CA ARG A 268 3.57 -12.38 43.60
C ARG A 268 4.31 -13.15 44.68
N ILE A 269 5.42 -13.82 44.33
CA ILE A 269 6.26 -14.57 45.29
C ILE A 269 6.74 -13.65 46.42
N GLN A 270 7.23 -12.45 46.08
CA GLN A 270 7.66 -11.47 47.08
C GLN A 270 6.51 -11.05 48.02
N LYS A 271 5.28 -10.87 47.51
CA LYS A 271 4.10 -10.58 48.35
C LYS A 271 3.72 -11.75 49.25
N SER A 272 3.78 -12.99 48.76
CA SER A 272 3.54 -14.18 49.57
C SER A 272 4.58 -14.38 50.68
N LEU A 273 5.86 -14.14 50.39
CA LEU A 273 6.94 -14.22 51.39
C LEU A 273 6.86 -13.10 52.44
N LEU A 274 6.38 -11.90 52.07
CA LEU A 274 6.09 -10.83 53.02
C LEU A 274 4.85 -11.12 53.89
N ALA A 275 3.90 -11.94 53.40
CA ALA A 275 2.72 -12.37 54.16
C ALA A 275 2.99 -13.57 55.08
N HIS A 276 4.03 -14.37 54.79
CA HIS A 276 4.43 -15.55 55.55
C HIS A 276 5.95 -15.53 55.84
N PRO A 277 6.43 -14.72 56.81
CA PRO A 277 7.85 -14.56 57.10
C PRO A 277 8.55 -15.89 57.43
N ASP A 278 7.84 -16.79 58.11
CA ASP A 278 8.29 -18.10 58.58
C ASP A 278 8.73 -19.04 57.44
N LEU A 279 8.31 -18.74 56.19
CA LEU A 279 8.66 -19.49 54.99
C LEU A 279 9.93 -18.96 54.27
N SER A 280 10.58 -17.90 54.76
CA SER A 280 11.83 -17.39 54.20
C SER A 280 13.04 -17.66 55.10
N PRO A 281 13.82 -18.74 54.85
CA PRO A 281 15.01 -19.07 55.65
C PRO A 281 16.16 -18.05 55.51
N PHE A 282 16.02 -17.03 54.65
CA PHE A 282 16.98 -15.94 54.44
C PHE A 282 16.39 -14.54 54.71
N GLY A 283 15.17 -14.45 55.26
CA GLY A 283 14.47 -13.19 55.47
C GLY A 283 13.99 -12.50 54.18
N PRO A 284 13.56 -11.23 54.23
CA PRO A 284 13.13 -10.48 53.04
C PRO A 284 14.34 -10.04 52.19
N ILE A 285 14.36 -10.43 50.92
CA ILE A 285 15.45 -10.09 49.97
C ILE A 285 15.58 -8.55 49.84
N PRO A 286 16.78 -7.97 50.06
CA PRO A 286 16.97 -6.53 50.04
C PRO A 286 16.83 -5.94 48.63
N VAL A 287 16.08 -4.84 48.52
CA VAL A 287 15.86 -4.14 47.25
C VAL A 287 17.04 -3.21 46.94
N SER A 288 17.86 -3.58 45.94
CA SER A 288 18.96 -2.72 45.49
C SER A 288 18.43 -1.46 44.80
N ASN A 289 18.70 -0.29 45.39
CA ASN A 289 18.39 1.02 44.83
C ASN A 289 19.40 1.46 43.74
N GLY A 290 19.69 0.57 42.78
CA GLY A 290 20.25 0.96 41.48
C GLY A 290 21.76 1.24 41.43
N GLN A 291 22.57 0.73 42.37
CA GLN A 291 24.01 0.57 42.14
C GLN A 291 24.34 -0.86 41.72
N PRO A 292 25.21 -1.07 40.70
CA PRO A 292 25.63 -2.40 40.27
C PRO A 292 26.71 -2.94 41.23
N ALA A 293 26.27 -3.70 42.23
CA ALA A 293 27.16 -4.61 42.95
C ALA A 293 27.63 -5.72 41.99
N ILE A 294 28.87 -6.19 42.15
CA ILE A 294 29.40 -7.30 41.36
C ILE A 294 28.96 -8.60 42.03
N GLY A 295 27.89 -9.21 41.51
CA GLY A 295 27.36 -10.48 41.98
C GLY A 295 25.85 -10.48 42.14
N GLU A 296 25.21 -11.51 41.57
CA GLU A 296 23.80 -11.90 41.72
C GLU A 296 22.73 -10.92 41.21
N GLY A 297 21.54 -11.46 40.93
CA GLY A 297 20.58 -10.86 39.99
C GLY A 297 19.51 -9.96 40.62
N GLY A 298 19.49 -8.67 40.23
CA GLY A 298 18.43 -7.73 40.59
C GLY A 298 17.77 -7.08 39.36
N VAL A 299 16.44 -7.06 39.29
CA VAL A 299 15.68 -6.41 38.21
C VAL A 299 15.52 -4.92 38.50
N VAL A 300 16.05 -4.05 37.63
CA VAL A 300 16.05 -2.59 37.82
C VAL A 300 14.67 -1.97 37.53
N THR A 301 14.19 -1.14 38.45
CA THR A 301 13.13 -0.13 38.24
C THR A 301 13.68 1.27 38.40
N SER A 302 13.46 2.16 37.44
CA SER A 302 14.01 3.52 37.45
C SER A 302 12.94 4.58 37.76
N THR A 303 13.09 5.26 38.90
CA THR A 303 12.26 6.41 39.27
C THR A 303 13.14 7.55 39.78
N LYS A 304 12.96 8.75 39.22
CA LYS A 304 13.58 10.01 39.71
C LYS A 304 12.74 10.52 40.91
N LYS A 305 13.17 11.43 41.82
CA LYS A 305 14.11 12.56 41.67
C LYS A 305 14.38 13.26 43.05
N GLY A 306 15.57 13.85 43.25
CA GLY A 306 15.88 14.85 44.31
C GLY A 306 16.78 14.32 45.44
N ARG A 307 17.97 14.86 45.78
CA ARG A 307 18.46 16.24 46.15
C ARG A 307 18.60 16.32 47.69
N ILE A 308 19.78 16.55 48.28
CA ILE A 308 20.43 17.84 48.67
C ILE A 308 21.92 17.50 49.01
N GLU A 309 22.95 18.11 48.39
CA GLU A 309 23.87 19.20 48.88
C GLU A 309 24.68 18.86 50.16
N SER A 310 25.93 19.27 50.40
CA SER A 310 26.89 20.22 49.76
C SER A 310 28.34 19.63 49.85
N ILE A 311 29.54 20.25 49.92
CA ILE A 311 30.11 21.63 50.10
C ILE A 311 31.51 21.70 49.41
N ALA A 312 32.05 22.91 49.18
CA ALA A 312 33.49 23.28 48.97
C ALA A 312 34.24 22.80 47.68
N GLU A 313 35.16 23.56 47.08
CA GLU A 313 35.57 24.97 47.29
C GLU A 313 36.05 25.70 45.99
N LYS A 314 36.21 27.05 46.11
CA LYS A 314 36.86 28.09 45.25
C LYS A 314 37.55 27.62 43.93
N GLN A 315 37.44 28.33 42.79
CA GLN A 315 37.80 29.75 42.58
C GLN A 315 36.96 30.47 41.47
N LYS A 316 37.14 31.80 41.34
CA LYS A 316 36.55 32.77 40.35
C LYS A 316 37.40 34.07 40.35
N PRO A 317 37.23 35.07 39.44
CA PRO A 317 36.18 35.31 38.43
C PRO A 317 36.75 35.36 36.97
N VAL A 318 36.06 35.83 35.90
CA VAL A 318 35.69 37.23 35.53
C VAL A 318 34.31 37.30 34.80
N ARG A 319 33.76 38.50 34.58
CA ARG A 319 32.40 38.87 34.08
C ARG A 319 32.35 39.04 32.52
N LYS A 320 31.22 39.21 31.80
CA LYS A 320 30.00 40.07 31.99
C LYS A 320 28.77 39.61 31.16
N SER A 321 27.56 40.09 31.54
CA SER A 321 26.29 40.33 30.74
C SER A 321 25.77 39.23 29.78
N GLY A 322 24.47 38.88 29.67
CA GLY A 322 23.19 39.62 29.79
C GLY A 322 22.44 39.50 28.43
N GLN A 323 21.12 39.31 28.28
CA GLN A 323 19.95 39.55 29.14
C GLN A 323 18.79 38.52 28.96
N LYS A 324 17.89 38.50 29.96
CA LYS A 324 16.45 38.12 30.01
C LYS A 324 15.77 37.33 28.86
N ARG A 325 15.12 36.22 29.25
CA ARG A 325 13.94 35.63 28.57
C ARG A 325 12.67 36.50 28.79
N ARG A 326 11.68 36.38 27.90
CA ARG A 326 10.25 36.69 28.18
C ARG A 326 9.41 35.41 28.01
N GLY A 327 8.37 35.25 28.83
CA GLY A 327 7.47 34.09 28.83
C GLY A 327 6.12 34.35 28.17
N LYS A 328 5.35 33.29 27.91
CA LYS A 328 3.96 33.38 27.41
C LYS A 328 3.01 33.90 28.53
N PRO A 329 2.00 34.72 28.21
CA PRO A 329 1.00 35.16 29.17
C PRO A 329 0.04 34.02 29.57
N LYS A 330 -0.55 34.13 30.77
CA LYS A 330 -1.77 33.40 31.14
C LYS A 330 -2.97 34.32 30.95
N ALA A 331 -4.13 33.76 30.59
CA ALA A 331 -5.40 34.47 30.66
C ALA A 331 -5.93 34.46 32.10
N ASN A 332 -6.56 35.57 32.51
CA ASN A 332 -7.39 35.65 33.71
C ASN A 332 -8.84 35.85 33.27
N LEU A 333 -9.80 35.27 34.00
CA LEU A 333 -11.20 35.69 33.91
C LEU A 333 -11.38 37.00 34.70
N LEU A 334 -12.33 37.82 34.25
CA LEU A 334 -12.99 38.84 35.07
C LEU A 334 -14.50 38.77 34.79
N THR A 335 -15.25 38.30 35.79
CA THR A 335 -16.67 38.59 36.04
C THR A 335 -16.84 40.06 36.48
N PRO A 336 -18.05 40.64 36.51
CA PRO A 336 -19.18 40.20 37.37
C PRO A 336 -20.02 39.04 36.82
#